data_AF-A0A962AQI4-F1
#
_entry.id   AF-A0A962AQI4-F1
#
_cell.length_a   1.000
_cell.length_b   1.000
_cell.length_c   1.000
_cell.angle_alpha   90.00
_cell.angle_beta   90.00
_cell.angle_gamma   90.00
#
_symmetry.space_group_name_H-M   'P 1'
#
loop_
_entity.id
_entity.type
_entity.pdbx_description
1 polymer ?
#
loop_
_entity_poly.entity_id
_entity_poly.type
_entity_poly.pdbx_seq_one_letter_code
_entity_poly.pdbx_strand_id
1 'polypeptide(L)'
;AKGGVERLVSLVSADMERVNQTILARTGSDVTMIPEVANHLISSGGKRLRPMLTLATAALCDYRGDGHIKLAAAVEFMHTATLLH
;
A
#
# COMPACT_ATOMS: atom_id res chain seq x y z
N ALA A 1 18.20 -2.69 17.45
CA ALA A 1 17.53 -1.84 16.43
C ALA A 1 16.10 -2.30 16.05
N LYS A 2 15.36 -3.01 16.92
CA LYS A 2 14.00 -3.54 16.63
C LYS A 2 12.86 -2.54 16.99
N GLY A 3 12.94 -1.29 16.53
CA GLY A 3 11.90 -0.30 16.91
C GLY A 3 11.58 0.80 15.91
N GLY A 4 12.42 1.02 14.89
CA GLY A 4 12.14 2.02 13.86
C GLY A 4 10.95 1.64 12.98
N VAL A 5 10.85 0.36 12.62
CA VAL A 5 9.80 -0.11 11.71
C VAL A 5 8.46 -0.26 12.43
N GLU A 6 8.41 -0.73 13.69
CA GLU A 6 7.17 -0.75 14.47
C GLU A 6 6.56 0.65 14.62
N ARG A 7 7.39 1.68 14.85
CA ARG A 7 6.91 3.07 14.92
C ARG A 7 6.36 3.56 13.60
N LEU A 8 7.02 3.23 12.49
CA LEU A 8 6.53 3.57 11.16
C LEU A 8 5.19 2.90 10.88
N VAL A 9 5.07 1.59 11.16
CA VAL A 9 3.83 0.82 11.00
C VAL A 9 2.70 1.46 11.81
N SER A 10 2.96 1.80 13.07
CA SER A 10 1.98 2.48 13.93
C SER A 10 1.54 3.82 13.33
N LEU A 11 2.50 4.65 12.91
CA LEU A 11 2.26 5.97 12.32
C LEU A 11 1.32 5.92 11.10
N VAL A 12 1.49 4.94 10.22
CA VAL A 12 0.78 4.87 8.93
C VAL A 12 -0.35 3.85 8.91
N SER A 13 -0.69 3.24 10.05
CA SER A 13 -1.65 2.14 10.17
C SER A 13 -3.02 2.46 9.56
N ALA A 14 -3.62 3.59 9.95
CA ALA A 14 -4.93 4.03 9.44
C ALA A 14 -4.92 4.28 7.92
N ASP A 15 -3.88 4.94 7.41
CA ASP A 15 -3.78 5.19 5.97
C ASP A 15 -3.46 3.91 5.18
N MET A 16 -2.73 2.96 5.76
CA MET A 16 -2.52 1.64 5.16
C MET A 16 -3.83 0.87 4.98
N GLU A 17 -4.80 1.00 5.90
CA GLU A 17 -6.14 0.43 5.70
C GLU A 17 -6.84 1.06 4.49
N ARG A 18 -6.74 2.38 4.32
CA ARG A 18 -7.30 3.10 3.16
C ARG A 18 -6.60 2.71 1.85
N VAL A 19 -5.29 2.46 1.90
CA VAL A 19 -4.53 1.91 0.77
C VAL A 19 -5.03 0.50 0.43
N ASN A 20 -5.26 -0.37 1.41
CA ASN A 20 -5.80 -1.73 1.18
C ASN A 20 -7.17 -1.68 0.51
N GLN A 21 -8.06 -0.84 1.02
CA GLN A 21 -9.38 -0.63 0.42
C GLN A 21 -9.26 -0.11 -1.02
N THR A 22 -8.33 0.82 -1.28
CA THR A 22 -8.08 1.36 -2.62
C THR A 22 -7.58 0.28 -3.58
N ILE A 23 -6.68 -0.59 -3.12
CA ILE A 23 -6.18 -1.72 -3.93
C ILE A 23 -7.34 -2.65 -4.30
N LEU A 24 -8.13 -3.10 -3.32
CA LEU A 24 -9.28 -3.99 -3.55
C LEU A 24 -10.31 -3.36 -4.50
N ALA A 25 -10.62 -2.08 -4.31
CA ALA A 25 -11.59 -1.37 -5.15
C ALA A 25 -11.12 -1.21 -6.60
N ARG A 26 -9.80 -1.27 -6.86
CA ARG A 26 -9.21 -1.13 -8.20
C ARG A 26 -8.96 -2.45 -8.91
N THR A 27 -9.14 -3.57 -8.23
CA THR A 27 -8.87 -4.91 -8.75
C THR A 27 -10.13 -5.74 -8.99
N GLY A 28 -11.31 -5.13 -8.89
CA GLY A 28 -12.55 -5.75 -9.36
C GLY A 28 -12.47 -5.98 -10.87
N SER A 29 -12.56 -7.24 -11.30
CA SER A 29 -12.47 -7.63 -12.71
C SER A 29 -13.21 -8.94 -12.96
N ASP A 30 -13.76 -9.09 -14.17
CA ASP A 30 -14.33 -10.36 -14.66
C ASP A 30 -13.25 -11.42 -14.91
N VAL A 31 -11.97 -11.03 -14.88
CA VAL A 31 -10.81 -11.92 -14.96
C VAL A 31 -10.37 -12.34 -13.56
N THR A 32 -10.58 -13.61 -13.23
CA THR A 32 -10.39 -14.20 -11.89
C THR A 32 -8.98 -14.00 -11.31
N MET A 33 -7.95 -13.94 -12.16
CA MET A 33 -6.55 -13.77 -11.73
C MET A 33 -6.29 -12.39 -11.09
N ILE A 34 -7.01 -11.34 -11.49
CA ILE A 34 -6.74 -9.96 -11.04
C ILE A 34 -7.08 -9.78 -9.56
N PRO A 35 -8.27 -10.20 -9.07
CA PRO A 35 -8.57 -10.23 -7.64
C PRO A 35 -7.62 -11.10 -6.80
N GLU A 36 -7.14 -12.23 -7.34
CA GLU A 36 -6.21 -13.12 -6.63
C GLU A 36 -4.86 -12.44 -6.35
N VAL A 37 -4.31 -11.73 -7.35
CA VAL A 37 -3.09 -10.93 -7.19
C VAL A 37 -3.28 -9.83 -6.14
N ALA A 38 -4.43 -9.16 -6.12
CA ALA A 38 -4.75 -8.12 -5.15
C ALA A 38 -4.86 -8.66 -3.72
N ASN A 39 -5.51 -9.80 -3.55
CA ASN A 39 -5.57 -10.48 -2.26
C ASN A 39 -4.19 -10.94 -1.82
N HIS A 40 -3.39 -11.51 -2.72
CA HIS A 40 -2.01 -11.86 -2.44
C HIS A 40 -1.21 -10.63 -2.03
N LEU A 41 -1.40 -9.46 -2.64
CA LEU A 41 -0.73 -8.22 -2.26
C LEU A 41 -1.01 -7.74 -0.83
N ILE A 42 -2.26 -7.91 -0.38
CA ILE A 42 -2.68 -7.49 0.96
C ILE A 42 -2.25 -8.52 2.01
N SER A 43 -2.29 -9.81 1.66
CA SER A 43 -2.00 -10.92 2.55
C SER A 43 -0.52 -11.33 2.58
N SER A 44 0.28 -10.95 1.59
CA SER A 44 1.70 -11.26 1.58
C SER A 44 2.37 -10.51 2.73
N GLY A 45 2.78 -11.26 3.76
CA GLY A 45 3.26 -10.78 5.06
C GLY A 45 4.57 -9.98 5.06
N GLY A 46 4.94 -9.37 3.94
CA GLY A 46 5.96 -8.33 3.90
C GLY A 46 5.46 -7.07 4.60
N LYS A 47 6.37 -6.27 5.15
CA LYS A 47 6.01 -5.02 5.86
C LYS A 47 5.46 -3.93 4.94
N ARG A 48 5.32 -4.17 3.63
CA ARG A 48 4.84 -3.21 2.61
C ARG A 48 5.51 -1.84 2.73
N LEU A 49 6.85 -1.87 2.76
CA LEU A 49 7.68 -0.70 3.00
C LEU A 49 7.42 0.44 2.03
N ARG A 50 7.12 0.15 0.75
CA ARG A 50 6.92 1.17 -0.29
C ARG A 50 5.71 2.06 0.00
N PRO A 51 4.48 1.53 0.16
CA PRO A 51 3.33 2.36 0.52
C PRO A 51 3.54 3.05 1.87
N MET A 52 4.12 2.38 2.88
CA MET A 52 4.39 3.03 4.17
C MET A 52 5.34 4.23 4.06
N LEU A 53 6.38 4.15 3.23
CA LEU A 53 7.28 5.28 2.98
C LEU A 53 6.57 6.42 2.24
N THR A 54 5.71 6.11 1.26
CA THR A 54 4.89 7.12 0.58
C THR A 54 3.99 7.87 1.56
N LEU A 55 3.28 7.14 2.43
CA LEU A 55 2.39 7.72 3.44
C LEU A 55 3.15 8.55 4.47
N ALA A 56 4.23 8.01 5.02
CA ALA A 56 5.04 8.73 6.02
C ALA A 56 5.70 9.99 5.43
N THR A 57 6.10 9.97 4.16
CA THR A 57 6.65 11.15 3.49
C THR A 57 5.58 12.22 3.26
N ALA A 58 4.35 11.83 2.90
CA ALA A 58 3.25 12.78 2.80
C ALA A 58 2.95 13.45 4.16
N ALA A 59 2.94 12.66 5.24
CA ALA A 59 2.78 13.19 6.61
C ALA A 59 3.96 14.11 7.00
N LEU A 60 5.20 13.72 6.68
CA LEU A 60 6.40 14.53 6.93
C LEU A 60 6.35 15.90 6.22
N CYS A 61 5.68 15.98 5.07
CA CYS A 61 5.53 17.21 4.29
C CYS A 61 4.24 18.01 4.62
N ASP A 62 3.53 17.68 5.70
CA ASP A 62 2.23 18.26 6.09
C ASP A 62 1.19 18.26 4.95
N TYR A 63 1.19 17.20 4.12
CA TYR A 63 0.21 17.07 3.04
C TYR A 63 -1.17 16.71 3.61
N ARG A 64 -2.20 17.49 3.25
CA ARG A 64 -3.57 17.35 3.81
C ARG A 64 -4.63 16.85 2.83
N GLY A 65 -4.23 16.50 1.60
CA GLY A 65 -5.14 15.92 0.62
C GLY A 65 -5.16 14.39 0.67
N ASP A 66 -5.95 13.76 -0.20
CA ASP A 66 -6.07 12.29 -0.27
C ASP A 66 -5.19 11.64 -1.36
N GLY A 67 -4.42 12.44 -2.10
CA GLY A 67 -3.60 11.94 -3.22
C GLY A 67 -2.55 10.90 -2.81
N HIS A 68 -2.02 11.01 -1.59
CA HIS A 68 -1.01 10.11 -1.03
C HIS A 68 -1.50 8.66 -0.90
N ILE A 69 -2.79 8.44 -0.63
CA ILE A 69 -3.40 7.09 -0.60
C ILE A 69 -3.37 6.45 -2.00
N LYS A 70 -3.81 7.20 -3.02
CA LYS A 70 -3.83 6.72 -4.41
C LYS A 70 -2.42 6.47 -4.92
N LEU A 71 -1.47 7.34 -4.57
CA LEU A 71 -0.07 7.19 -4.93
C LEU A 71 0.56 5.96 -4.28
N ALA A 72 0.33 5.75 -2.98
CA ALA A 72 0.83 4.58 -2.26
C ALA A 72 0.30 3.27 -2.86
N ALA A 73 -0.99 3.22 -3.23
CA ALA A 73 -1.57 2.08 -3.93
C ALA A 73 -0.93 1.86 -5.33
N ALA A 74 -0.74 2.94 -6.11
CA ALA A 74 -0.12 2.86 -7.43
C ALA A 74 1.34 2.38 -7.37
N VAL A 75 2.12 2.88 -6.41
CA VAL A 75 3.50 2.44 -6.17
C VAL A 75 3.56 0.95 -5.87
N GLU A 76 2.65 0.45 -5.04
CA GLU A 76 2.61 -0.97 -4.72
C GLU A 76 2.22 -1.80 -5.95
N PHE A 77 1.21 -1.38 -6.72
CA PHE A 77 0.84 -2.06 -7.97
C PHE A 77 2.00 -2.14 -8.97
N MET A 78 2.75 -1.06 -9.16
CA MET A 78 3.93 -1.08 -10.04
C MET A 78 4.97 -2.08 -9.56
N HIS A 79 5.23 -2.14 -8.25
CA HIS A 79 6.14 -3.14 -7.69
C HIS A 79 5.63 -4.57 -7.93
N THR A 80 4.34 -4.83 -7.74
CA THR A 80 3.77 -6.16 -7.99
C THR A 80 3.86 -6.57 -9.44
N ALA A 81 3.58 -5.65 -10.36
CA ALA A 81 3.69 -5.92 -11.79
C ALA A 81 5.12 -6.38 -12.15
N THR A 82 6.14 -5.77 -11.54
CA THR A 82 7.54 -6.20 -11.73
C THR A 82 7.91 -7.54 -11.08
N LEU A 83 7.09 -8.07 -10.18
CA LEU A 83 7.29 -9.40 -9.59
C LEU A 83 6.56 -10.52 -10.36
N LEU A 84 5.49 -10.15 -11.06
CA LEU A 84 4.67 -11.09 -11.84
C LEU A 84 5.20 -11.29 -13.27
N HIS A 85 5.90 -10.30 -13.82
CA HIS A 85 6.68 -10.42 -15.05
C HIS A 85 8.02 -11.10 -14.78
#